data_AF-A0A9E2TW99-F1
#
_entry.id   AF-A0A9E2TW99-F1
#
_cell.length_a   1.000
_cell.length_b   1.000
_cell.length_c   1.000
_cell.angle_alpha   90.00
_cell.angle_beta   90.00
_cell.angle_gamma   90.00
#
_symmetry.space_group_name_H-M   'P 1'
#
loop_
_entity.id
_entity.type
_entity.pdbx_description
1 polymer ?
#
loop_
_entity_poly.entity_id
_entity_poly.type
_entity_poly.pdbx_seq_one_letter_code
_entity_poly.pdbx_strand_id
1 'polypeptide(L)'
;MVTFFIGIAVAFVLGRLITKYQYEYFLSHTNLSSTGLKPSQKAILGRHFDFYNLLPPKSKKIFEYRVAKFISLKEFVPRNMDEVTEEMQVLIAASAIQLTFGLPKIFLRHFKYILVFPDDFYSHSSNQYHKGEVNPMKKAIVLSWKHFVEGYISNEGINLGLHEMAHALQLENIVQNGEFDFLKDEDIKKWQKLAADEIVKKW
;
A
#
# COMPACT_ATOMS: atom_id res chain seq x y z
N MET A 1 12.33 3.68 -35.97
CA MET A 1 11.12 3.44 -35.15
C MET A 1 11.03 2.00 -34.63
N VAL A 2 11.21 0.96 -35.45
CA VAL A 2 11.08 -0.46 -35.02
C VAL A 2 12.04 -0.87 -33.89
N THR A 3 13.28 -0.40 -33.89
CA THR A 3 14.28 -0.70 -32.84
C THR A 3 13.95 -0.12 -31.46
N PHE A 4 13.23 1.00 -31.41
CA PHE A 4 12.82 1.66 -30.16
C PHE A 4 11.70 0.88 -29.43
N PHE A 5 10.74 0.35 -30.18
CA PHE A 5 9.65 -0.47 -29.63
C PHE A 5 10.14 -1.85 -29.14
N ILE A 6 11.12 -2.46 -29.82
CA ILE A 6 11.75 -3.71 -29.36
C ILE A 6 12.47 -3.49 -28.03
N GLY A 7 13.18 -2.37 -27.87
CA GLY A 7 13.86 -2.03 -26.61
C GLY A 7 12.91 -1.87 -25.41
N ILE A 8 11.76 -1.23 -25.62
CA ILE A 8 10.72 -1.08 -24.57
C ILE A 8 10.09 -2.43 -24.21
N ALA A 9 9.79 -3.28 -25.21
CA ALA A 9 9.23 -4.60 -24.97
C ALA A 9 10.21 -5.50 -24.21
N VAL A 10 11.51 -5.48 -24.56
CA VAL A 10 12.56 -6.23 -23.87
C VAL A 10 12.75 -5.72 -22.43
N ALA A 11 12.79 -4.41 -22.21
CA ALA A 11 12.89 -3.83 -20.87
C ALA A 11 11.67 -4.17 -19.99
N PHE A 12 10.46 -4.17 -20.55
CA PHE A 12 9.25 -4.56 -19.84
C PHE A 12 9.21 -6.05 -19.50
N VAL A 13 9.66 -6.91 -20.42
CA VAL A 13 9.79 -8.36 -20.20
C VAL A 13 10.86 -8.65 -19.15
N LEU A 14 12.04 -8.03 -19.26
CA LEU A 14 13.11 -8.16 -18.27
C LEU A 14 12.70 -7.60 -16.91
N GLY A 15 12.00 -6.47 -16.86
CA GLY A 15 11.39 -5.94 -15.65
C GLY A 15 10.46 -6.95 -15.01
N ARG A 16 9.50 -7.50 -15.78
CA ARG A 16 8.61 -8.57 -15.31
C ARG A 16 9.36 -9.81 -14.82
N LEU A 17 10.43 -10.22 -15.52
CA LEU A 17 11.25 -11.38 -15.13
C LEU A 17 12.04 -11.11 -13.86
N ILE A 18 12.60 -9.91 -13.68
CA ILE A 18 13.32 -9.50 -12.47
C ILE A 18 12.36 -9.41 -11.28
N THR A 19 11.19 -8.77 -11.45
CA THR A 19 10.17 -8.71 -10.40
C THR A 19 9.69 -10.12 -10.05
N LYS A 20 9.44 -10.98 -11.06
CA LYS A 20 9.09 -12.38 -10.86
C LYS A 20 10.19 -13.14 -10.12
N TYR A 21 11.46 -12.96 -10.49
CA TYR A 21 12.59 -13.62 -9.84
C TYR A 21 12.76 -13.16 -8.39
N GLN A 22 12.71 -11.85 -8.12
CA GLN A 22 12.77 -11.30 -6.76
C GLN A 22 11.58 -11.78 -5.91
N TYR A 23 10.40 -11.88 -6.51
CA TYR A 23 9.20 -12.40 -5.87
C TYR A 23 9.33 -13.89 -5.58
N GLU A 24 9.78 -14.71 -6.53
CA GLU A 24 10.02 -16.15 -6.33
C GLU A 24 11.12 -16.42 -5.31
N TYR A 25 12.19 -15.63 -5.33
CA TYR A 25 13.26 -15.69 -4.33
C TYR A 25 12.74 -15.32 -2.94
N PHE A 26 11.94 -14.25 -2.83
CA PHE A 26 11.28 -13.91 -1.58
C PHE A 26 10.41 -15.08 -1.09
N LEU A 27 9.60 -15.67 -1.97
CA LEU A 27 8.73 -16.79 -1.60
C LEU A 27 9.49 -18.04 -1.15
N SER A 28 10.61 -18.37 -1.77
CA SER A 28 11.40 -19.55 -1.39
C SER A 28 12.08 -19.40 -0.03
N HIS A 29 12.29 -18.17 0.44
CA HIS A 29 12.93 -17.86 1.72
C HIS A 29 11.96 -17.32 2.77
N THR A 30 10.66 -17.21 2.43
CA THR A 30 9.63 -16.77 3.37
C THR A 30 8.92 -17.98 3.93
N ASN A 31 9.01 -18.18 5.25
CA ASN A 31 8.28 -19.25 5.92
C ASN A 31 6.80 -18.86 6.07
N LEU A 32 5.99 -19.20 5.06
CA LEU A 32 4.55 -18.93 5.01
C LEU A 32 3.74 -19.75 6.04
N SER A 33 4.39 -20.66 6.78
CA SER A 33 3.74 -21.63 7.68
C SER A 33 3.36 -21.06 9.05
N SER A 34 4.02 -20.01 9.54
CA SER A 34 3.93 -19.60 10.95
C SER A 34 3.10 -18.34 11.25
N THR A 35 2.62 -17.60 10.24
CA THR A 35 1.99 -16.27 10.42
C THR A 35 0.89 -15.99 9.40
N GLY A 36 -0.19 -16.76 9.46
CA GLY A 36 -1.38 -16.57 8.61
C GLY A 36 -2.45 -15.72 9.28
N LEU A 37 -3.32 -15.10 8.46
CA LEU A 37 -4.54 -14.45 8.95
C LEU A 37 -5.49 -15.46 9.61
N LYS A 38 -6.17 -15.01 10.67
CA LYS A 38 -7.27 -15.77 11.31
C LYS A 38 -8.44 -15.96 10.33
N PRO A 39 -9.30 -16.98 10.53
CA PRO A 39 -10.49 -17.17 9.70
C PRO A 39 -11.39 -15.93 9.62
N SER A 40 -11.56 -15.19 10.73
CA SER A 40 -12.34 -13.93 10.76
C SER A 40 -11.74 -12.86 9.84
N GLN A 41 -10.41 -12.68 9.90
CA GLN A 41 -9.68 -11.73 9.07
C GLN A 41 -9.76 -12.10 7.57
N LYS A 42 -9.69 -13.40 7.24
CA LYS A 42 -9.89 -13.86 5.86
C LYS A 42 -11.32 -13.61 5.36
N ALA A 43 -12.32 -13.77 6.24
CA ALA A 43 -13.71 -13.48 5.92
C ALA A 43 -13.94 -11.98 5.65
N ILE A 44 -13.30 -11.09 6.43
CA ILE A 44 -13.29 -9.64 6.19
C ILE A 44 -12.74 -9.33 4.79
N LEU A 45 -11.56 -9.86 4.44
CA LEU A 45 -10.99 -9.68 3.11
C LEU A 45 -11.89 -10.20 2.00
N GLY A 46 -12.47 -11.39 2.19
CA GLY A 46 -13.38 -12.00 1.23
C GLY A 46 -14.65 -11.17 0.99
N ARG A 47 -15.15 -10.48 2.02
CA ARG A 47 -16.37 -9.68 1.92
C ARG A 47 -16.15 -8.30 1.29
N HIS A 48 -15.01 -7.67 1.57
CA HIS A 48 -14.85 -6.23 1.33
C HIS A 48 -13.72 -5.85 0.36
N PHE A 49 -12.91 -6.81 -0.13
CA PHE A 49 -11.67 -6.49 -0.82
C PHE A 49 -11.55 -7.16 -2.19
N ASP A 50 -12.03 -6.50 -3.24
CA ASP A 50 -12.09 -7.06 -4.60
C ASP A 50 -10.74 -7.51 -5.14
N PHE A 51 -9.69 -6.72 -4.89
CA PHE A 51 -8.33 -7.10 -5.29
C PHE A 51 -7.95 -8.49 -4.77
N TYR A 52 -8.26 -8.78 -3.50
CA TYR A 52 -7.99 -10.08 -2.88
C TYR A 52 -8.85 -11.20 -3.48
N ASN A 53 -10.11 -10.90 -3.80
CA ASN A 53 -11.02 -11.87 -4.43
C ASN A 53 -10.59 -12.28 -5.84
N LEU A 54 -9.94 -11.38 -6.57
CA LEU A 54 -9.41 -11.62 -7.91
C LEU A 54 -8.04 -12.34 -7.94
N LEU A 55 -7.38 -12.51 -6.79
CA LEU A 55 -6.08 -13.17 -6.74
C LEU A 55 -6.17 -14.69 -6.94
N PRO A 56 -5.29 -15.29 -7.77
CA PRO A 56 -5.12 -16.74 -7.83
C PRO A 56 -4.75 -17.33 -6.47
N PRO A 57 -5.03 -18.62 -6.20
CA PRO A 57 -4.83 -19.22 -4.88
C PRO A 57 -3.41 -19.06 -4.29
N LYS A 58 -2.37 -19.15 -5.13
CA LYS A 58 -0.98 -18.92 -4.69
C LYS A 58 -0.74 -17.47 -4.28
N SER A 59 -1.17 -16.50 -5.10
CA SER A 59 -1.07 -15.07 -4.79
C SER A 59 -1.88 -14.69 -3.56
N LYS A 60 -3.05 -15.31 -3.37
CA LYS A 60 -3.92 -15.10 -2.22
C LYS A 60 -3.21 -15.43 -0.90
N LYS A 61 -2.56 -16.59 -0.80
CA LYS A 61 -1.76 -16.97 0.39
C LYS A 61 -0.65 -15.98 0.70
N ILE A 62 -0.01 -15.43 -0.33
CA ILE A 62 1.08 -14.45 -0.18
C ILE A 62 0.51 -13.13 0.33
N PHE A 63 -0.61 -12.69 -0.23
CA PHE A 63 -1.33 -11.51 0.23
C PHE A 63 -1.71 -11.65 1.70
N GLU A 64 -2.33 -12.77 2.10
CA GLU A 64 -2.70 -13.04 3.50
C GLU A 64 -1.49 -12.95 4.44
N TYR A 65 -0.38 -13.62 4.10
CA TYR A 65 0.86 -13.55 4.89
C TYR A 65 1.34 -12.11 5.04
N ARG A 66 1.37 -11.35 3.93
CA ARG A 66 1.87 -9.98 3.94
C ARG A 66 0.96 -9.05 4.73
N VAL A 67 -0.36 -9.24 4.66
CA VAL A 67 -1.32 -8.49 5.49
C VAL A 67 -1.10 -8.80 6.96
N ALA A 68 -1.00 -10.08 7.33
CA ALA A 68 -0.74 -10.47 8.72
C ALA A 68 0.58 -9.88 9.25
N LYS A 69 1.64 -9.92 8.43
CA LYS A 69 2.93 -9.31 8.76
C LYS A 69 2.86 -7.79 8.84
N PHE A 70 2.10 -7.13 7.97
CA PHE A 70 1.92 -5.69 8.06
C PHE A 70 1.26 -5.34 9.39
N ILE A 71 0.14 -5.99 9.74
CA ILE A 71 -0.57 -5.77 11.00
C ILE A 71 0.39 -5.94 12.19
N SER A 72 1.22 -7.00 12.21
CA SER A 72 2.15 -7.23 13.33
C SER A 72 3.30 -6.23 13.44
N LEU A 73 3.59 -5.49 12.37
CA LEU A 73 4.62 -4.44 12.35
C LEU A 73 4.07 -3.07 12.78
N LYS A 74 2.75 -2.90 12.86
CA LYS A 74 2.11 -1.61 13.14
C LYS A 74 1.47 -1.54 14.51
N GLU A 75 1.42 -0.34 15.04
CA GLU A 75 0.62 0.02 16.21
C GLU A 75 -0.59 0.84 15.74
N PHE A 76 -1.78 0.27 15.88
CA PHE A 76 -3.04 0.93 15.53
C PHE A 76 -3.55 1.72 16.73
N VAL A 77 -3.68 3.03 16.57
CA VAL A 77 -3.98 3.96 17.66
C VAL A 77 -5.35 4.60 17.42
N PRO A 78 -6.36 4.33 18.27
CA PRO A 78 -7.66 4.96 18.14
C PRO A 78 -7.58 6.43 18.53
N ARG A 79 -8.36 7.27 17.83
CA ARG A 79 -8.52 8.69 18.13
C ARG A 79 -10.00 9.05 18.09
N ASN A 80 -10.52 9.59 19.19
CA ASN A 80 -11.94 9.91 19.37
C ASN A 80 -12.87 8.70 19.16
N MET A 81 -12.38 7.50 19.50
CA MET A 81 -13.10 6.24 19.50
C MET A 81 -12.45 5.29 20.51
N ASP A 82 -13.15 4.23 20.91
CA ASP A 82 -12.68 3.32 21.96
C ASP A 82 -11.53 2.42 21.50
N GLU A 83 -11.64 1.85 20.30
CA GLU A 83 -10.65 0.93 19.75
C GLU A 83 -10.61 0.94 18.21
N VAL A 84 -9.51 0.47 17.64
CA VAL A 84 -9.41 0.18 16.20
C VAL A 84 -9.78 -1.29 15.99
N THR A 85 -10.94 -1.54 15.38
CA THR A 85 -11.52 -2.89 15.24
C THR A 85 -10.67 -3.80 14.34
N GLU A 86 -10.86 -5.13 14.44
CA GLU A 86 -10.17 -6.09 13.56
C GLU A 86 -10.44 -5.81 12.08
N GLU A 87 -11.66 -5.40 11.73
CA GLU A 87 -12.02 -5.03 10.36
C GLU A 87 -11.19 -3.83 9.86
N MET A 88 -11.07 -2.77 10.67
CA MET A 88 -10.27 -1.60 10.33
C MET A 88 -8.81 -1.99 10.09
N GLN A 89 -8.22 -2.77 11.01
CA GLN A 89 -6.83 -3.20 10.90
C GLN A 89 -6.58 -4.00 9.62
N VAL A 90 -7.48 -4.96 9.32
CA VAL A 90 -7.38 -5.81 8.13
C VAL A 90 -7.48 -5.01 6.84
N LEU A 91 -8.47 -4.11 6.72
CA LEU A 91 -8.69 -3.37 5.49
C LEU A 91 -7.60 -2.31 5.24
N ILE A 92 -7.14 -1.62 6.30
CA ILE A 92 -6.02 -0.68 6.20
C ILE A 92 -4.74 -1.43 5.77
N ALA A 93 -4.43 -2.57 6.41
CA ALA A 93 -3.28 -3.38 6.03
C ALA A 93 -3.40 -3.93 4.60
N ALA A 94 -4.58 -4.36 4.19
CA ALA A 94 -4.85 -4.83 2.83
C ALA A 94 -4.61 -3.73 1.78
N SER A 95 -4.97 -2.48 2.08
CA SER A 95 -4.68 -1.32 1.21
C SER A 95 -3.18 -1.15 0.99
N ALA A 96 -2.40 -1.17 2.07
CA ALA A 96 -0.95 -1.05 2.00
C ALA A 96 -0.32 -2.21 1.21
N ILE A 97 -0.80 -3.44 1.43
CA ILE A 97 -0.29 -4.62 0.75
C ILE A 97 -0.74 -4.70 -0.71
N GLN A 98 -1.94 -4.22 -1.06
CA GLN A 98 -2.36 -4.08 -2.45
C GLN A 98 -1.40 -3.18 -3.22
N LEU A 99 -1.13 -2.00 -2.66
CA LEU A 99 -0.20 -1.04 -3.27
C LEU A 99 1.22 -1.62 -3.39
N THR A 100 1.70 -2.34 -2.38
CA THR A 100 3.06 -2.90 -2.34
C THR A 100 3.15 -4.35 -2.83
N PHE A 101 2.09 -4.90 -3.45
CA PHE A 101 2.02 -6.34 -3.71
C PHE A 101 3.14 -6.82 -4.63
N GLY A 102 3.49 -6.02 -5.65
CA GLY A 102 4.62 -6.26 -6.54
C GLY A 102 6.01 -5.98 -5.93
N LEU A 103 6.06 -5.42 -4.72
CA LEU A 103 7.27 -5.03 -4.00
C LEU A 103 7.43 -5.91 -2.74
N PRO A 104 7.92 -7.17 -2.87
CA PRO A 104 7.81 -8.19 -1.83
C PRO A 104 8.46 -7.84 -0.48
N LYS A 105 9.44 -6.96 -0.48
CA LYS A 105 10.21 -6.56 0.71
C LYS A 105 9.66 -5.30 1.40
N ILE A 106 8.64 -4.66 0.84
CA ILE A 106 8.17 -3.35 1.32
C ILE A 106 6.92 -3.54 2.18
N PHE A 107 6.99 -3.03 3.41
CA PHE A 107 5.93 -3.06 4.44
C PHE A 107 5.74 -1.67 5.10
N LEU A 108 6.32 -0.62 4.51
CA LEU A 108 6.26 0.75 5.02
C LEU A 108 6.84 0.86 6.44
N ARG A 109 7.98 0.21 6.70
CA ARG A 109 8.54 0.04 8.05
C ARG A 109 8.92 1.33 8.75
N HIS A 110 9.18 2.42 8.03
CA HIS A 110 9.39 3.73 8.65
C HIS A 110 8.16 4.17 9.45
N PHE A 111 6.96 3.89 8.94
CA PHE A 111 5.69 4.22 9.58
C PHE A 111 5.27 3.13 10.56
N LYS A 112 5.49 3.39 11.85
CA LYS A 112 5.15 2.48 12.94
C LYS A 112 3.69 2.63 13.37
N TYR A 113 3.15 3.85 13.32
CA TYR A 113 1.84 4.18 13.87
C TYR A 113 0.80 4.37 12.77
N ILE A 114 -0.37 3.77 12.97
CA ILE A 114 -1.57 4.03 12.18
C ILE A 114 -2.62 4.66 13.11
N LEU A 115 -2.84 5.96 12.98
CA LEU A 115 -3.84 6.68 13.76
C LEU A 115 -5.17 6.65 13.02
N VAL A 116 -6.23 6.19 13.68
CA VAL A 116 -7.55 6.06 13.07
C VAL A 116 -8.53 6.96 13.82
N PHE A 117 -9.15 7.87 13.08
CA PHE A 117 -10.27 8.71 13.51
C PHE A 117 -11.57 8.19 12.93
N PRO A 118 -12.72 8.34 13.62
CA PRO A 118 -14.02 7.93 13.07
C PRO A 118 -14.44 8.77 11.84
N ASP A 119 -14.19 10.08 11.86
CA ASP A 119 -14.52 11.03 10.79
C ASP A 119 -13.31 11.92 10.46
N ASP A 120 -13.53 13.04 9.78
CA ASP A 120 -12.53 14.08 9.55
C ASP A 120 -11.93 14.61 10.86
N PHE A 121 -10.67 15.04 10.80
CA PHE A 121 -9.93 15.51 11.97
C PHE A 121 -9.20 16.81 11.67
N TYR A 122 -9.07 17.64 12.70
CA TYR A 122 -8.32 18.88 12.59
C TYR A 122 -6.82 18.59 12.71
N SER A 123 -6.06 18.93 11.67
CA SER A 123 -4.60 18.82 11.71
C SER A 123 -3.97 20.13 12.16
N HIS A 124 -3.32 20.12 13.32
CA HIS A 124 -2.58 21.27 13.82
C HIS A 124 -1.32 21.61 12.99
N SER A 125 -0.82 20.68 12.16
CA SER A 125 0.36 20.93 11.32
C SER A 125 0.05 21.82 10.12
N SER A 126 -1.18 21.76 9.61
CA SER A 126 -1.65 22.45 8.39
C SER A 126 -2.84 23.38 8.64
N ASN A 127 -3.35 23.41 9.87
CA ASN A 127 -4.42 24.29 10.34
C ASN A 127 -5.75 24.12 9.57
N GLN A 128 -6.03 22.90 9.09
CA GLN A 128 -7.20 22.54 8.28
C GLN A 128 -7.75 21.17 8.70
N TYR A 129 -8.97 20.86 8.25
CA TYR A 129 -9.55 19.52 8.40
C TYR A 129 -9.01 18.59 7.32
N HIS A 130 -8.61 17.40 7.73
CA HIS A 130 -8.04 16.37 6.86
C HIS A 130 -8.85 15.09 6.94
N LYS A 131 -8.84 14.38 5.82
CA LYS A 131 -9.36 13.01 5.71
C LYS A 131 -8.23 11.99 5.93
N GLY A 132 -7.00 12.36 5.63
CA GLY A 132 -5.78 11.60 5.90
C GLY A 132 -4.55 12.50 5.98
N GLU A 133 -3.48 12.00 6.59
CA GLU A 133 -2.19 12.70 6.68
C GLU A 133 -1.07 11.66 6.84
N VAL A 134 0.05 11.83 6.13
CA VAL A 134 1.28 11.09 6.39
C VAL A 134 2.31 11.99 7.04
N ASN A 135 2.73 11.63 8.26
CA ASN A 135 3.71 12.39 9.04
C ASN A 135 4.99 11.57 9.25
N PRO A 136 6.04 11.77 8.42
CA PRO A 136 7.27 10.99 8.51
C PRO A 136 8.04 11.24 9.81
N MET A 137 8.00 12.46 10.35
CA MET A 137 8.68 12.80 11.61
C MET A 137 8.06 12.07 12.82
N LYS A 138 6.72 11.97 12.83
CA LYS A 138 5.97 11.20 13.84
C LYS A 138 5.88 9.71 13.52
N LYS A 139 6.42 9.26 12.38
CA LYS A 139 6.33 7.88 11.88
C LYS A 139 4.89 7.38 11.82
N ALA A 140 3.97 8.27 11.43
CA ALA A 140 2.54 8.05 11.53
C ALA A 140 1.84 8.20 10.17
N ILE A 141 0.90 7.31 9.90
CA ILE A 141 -0.14 7.47 8.88
C ILE A 141 -1.45 7.71 9.63
N VAL A 142 -2.19 8.74 9.25
CA VAL A 142 -3.44 9.16 9.90
C VAL A 142 -4.58 8.99 8.90
N LEU A 143 -5.67 8.36 9.33
CA LEU A 143 -6.80 8.00 8.47
C LEU A 143 -8.13 8.33 9.15
N SER A 144 -9.06 8.86 8.36
CA SER A 144 -10.49 8.91 8.68
C SER A 144 -11.17 7.62 8.23
N TRP A 145 -11.77 6.88 9.16
CA TRP A 145 -12.41 5.60 8.87
C TRP A 145 -13.62 5.74 7.94
N LYS A 146 -14.48 6.72 8.19
CA LYS A 146 -15.64 7.00 7.33
C LYS A 146 -15.22 7.18 5.87
N HIS A 147 -14.25 8.07 5.62
CA HIS A 147 -13.77 8.36 4.28
C HIS A 147 -12.98 7.20 3.67
N PHE A 148 -12.30 6.40 4.51
CA PHE A 148 -11.67 5.17 4.07
C PHE A 148 -12.72 4.21 3.48
N VAL A 149 -13.83 3.98 4.20
CA VAL A 149 -14.92 3.09 3.75
C VAL A 149 -15.64 3.66 2.52
N GLU A 150 -15.93 4.96 2.50
CA GLU A 150 -16.53 5.63 1.34
C GLU A 150 -15.74 5.36 0.05
N GLY A 151 -14.41 5.36 0.13
CA GLY A 151 -13.54 5.08 -1.01
C GLY A 151 -13.49 3.62 -1.49
N TYR A 152 -14.04 2.68 -0.72
CA TYR A 152 -14.24 1.29 -1.14
C TYR A 152 -15.62 1.04 -1.76
N ILE A 153 -16.61 1.86 -1.41
CA ILE A 153 -17.98 1.74 -1.91
C ILE A 153 -18.18 2.59 -3.17
N SER A 154 -17.44 3.69 -3.29
CA SER A 154 -17.58 4.66 -4.36
C SER A 154 -16.91 4.21 -5.66
N ASN A 155 -17.61 4.38 -6.78
CA ASN A 155 -17.07 4.19 -8.13
C ASN A 155 -16.30 5.41 -8.67
N GLU A 156 -16.18 6.48 -7.87
CA GLU A 156 -15.53 7.73 -8.27
C GLU A 156 -13.99 7.62 -8.33
N GLY A 157 -13.42 6.43 -8.08
CA GLY A 157 -11.99 6.18 -8.16
C GLY A 157 -11.15 6.81 -7.03
N ILE A 158 -11.80 7.34 -6.00
CA ILE A 158 -11.13 7.96 -4.84
C ILE A 158 -11.07 6.93 -3.71
N ASN A 159 -9.91 6.30 -3.53
CA ASN A 159 -9.66 5.44 -2.37
C ASN A 159 -8.66 6.10 -1.42
N LEU A 160 -9.16 6.66 -0.31
CA LEU A 160 -8.34 7.36 0.68
C LEU A 160 -7.22 6.46 1.23
N GLY A 161 -7.52 5.19 1.49
CA GLY A 161 -6.54 4.22 1.94
C GLY A 161 -5.36 4.11 0.97
N LEU A 162 -5.64 3.88 -0.31
CA LEU A 162 -4.59 3.81 -1.33
C LEU A 162 -3.85 5.14 -1.52
N HIS A 163 -4.56 6.27 -1.42
CA HIS A 163 -3.97 7.61 -1.53
C HIS A 163 -2.91 7.86 -0.45
N GLU A 164 -3.26 7.69 0.82
CA GLU A 164 -2.31 7.91 1.92
C GLU A 164 -1.18 6.87 1.92
N MET A 165 -1.47 5.62 1.54
CA MET A 165 -0.43 4.60 1.41
C MET A 165 0.55 4.93 0.27
N ALA A 166 0.11 5.62 -0.79
CA ALA A 166 1.00 6.07 -1.86
C ALA A 166 1.94 7.19 -1.38
N HIS A 167 1.43 8.14 -0.59
CA HIS A 167 2.28 9.13 0.08
C HIS A 167 3.29 8.49 1.03
N ALA A 168 2.85 7.51 1.83
CA ALA A 168 3.74 6.76 2.70
C ALA A 168 4.80 5.98 1.90
N LEU A 169 4.44 5.34 0.79
CA LEU A 169 5.38 4.61 -0.06
C LEU A 169 6.46 5.51 -0.66
N GLN A 170 6.06 6.69 -1.13
CA GLN A 170 7.02 7.68 -1.66
C GLN A 170 8.03 8.08 -0.58
N LEU A 171 7.56 8.37 0.63
CA LEU A 171 8.42 8.73 1.76
C LEU A 171 9.28 7.57 2.26
N GLU A 172 8.76 6.34 2.27
CA GLU A 172 9.50 5.13 2.63
C GLU A 172 10.74 4.95 1.75
N ASN A 173 10.65 5.31 0.47
CA ASN A 173 11.77 5.22 -0.47
C ASN A 173 12.89 6.23 -0.16
N ILE A 174 12.54 7.38 0.40
CA ILE A 174 13.46 8.52 0.59
C ILE A 174 14.10 8.48 1.98
N VAL A 175 13.34 8.12 3.02
CA VAL A 175 13.84 8.12 4.40
C VAL A 175 14.72 6.89 4.62
N GLN A 176 15.97 7.07 5.01
CA GLN A 176 16.88 5.95 5.29
C GLN A 176 16.30 5.02 6.36
N ASN A 177 15.99 3.78 5.97
CA ASN A 177 15.43 2.74 6.83
C ASN A 177 15.85 1.35 6.31
N GLY A 178 15.15 0.27 6.65
CA GLY A 178 15.47 -1.09 6.17
C GLY A 178 14.86 -1.48 4.80
N GLU A 179 14.11 -0.57 4.19
CA GLU A 179 13.25 -0.72 3.01
C GLU A 179 13.38 0.45 2.01
N PHE A 180 14.31 1.40 2.21
CA PHE A 180 14.51 2.57 1.34
C PHE A 180 15.24 2.22 0.01
N ASP A 181 15.28 3.18 -0.93
CA ASP A 181 15.99 3.08 -2.22
C ASP A 181 15.58 1.86 -3.08
N PHE A 182 14.30 1.49 -3.03
CA PHE A 182 13.71 0.43 -3.86
C PHE A 182 13.20 0.95 -5.20
N LEU A 183 12.92 2.26 -5.31
CA LEU A 183 12.66 2.98 -6.55
C LEU A 183 13.82 3.92 -6.83
N LYS A 184 14.55 3.67 -7.92
CA LYS A 184 15.69 4.50 -8.31
C LYS A 184 15.22 5.88 -8.77
N ASP A 185 16.00 6.90 -8.46
CA ASP A 185 15.71 8.29 -8.85
C ASP A 185 15.49 8.47 -10.36
N GLU A 186 16.22 7.74 -11.19
CA GLU A 186 16.08 7.77 -12.64
C GLU A 186 14.70 7.28 -13.10
N ASP A 187 14.22 6.19 -12.49
CA ASP A 187 12.91 5.60 -12.80
C ASP A 187 11.78 6.54 -12.34
N ILE A 188 11.94 7.15 -11.16
CA ILE A 188 10.98 8.14 -10.64
C ILE A 188 10.91 9.37 -11.57
N LYS A 189 12.05 9.94 -11.98
CA LYS A 189 12.09 11.09 -12.90
C LYS A 189 11.42 10.76 -14.23
N LYS A 190 11.69 9.58 -14.77
CA LYS A 190 11.06 9.11 -16.01
C LYS A 190 9.55 8.95 -15.85
N TRP A 191 9.10 8.35 -14.75
CA TRP A 191 7.68 8.20 -14.44
C TRP A 191 6.98 9.55 -14.25
N GLN A 192 7.58 10.49 -13.51
CA GLN A 192 7.04 11.84 -13.32
C GLN A 192 6.83 12.58 -14.64
N LYS A 193 7.79 12.45 -15.57
CA LYS A 193 7.65 13.02 -16.91
C LYS A 193 6.46 12.41 -17.65
N LEU A 194 6.35 11.08 -17.66
CA LEU A 194 5.22 10.39 -18.31
C LEU A 194 3.89 10.76 -17.67
N ALA A 195 3.82 10.82 -16.33
CA ALA A 195 2.62 11.22 -15.60
C ALA A 195 2.20 12.66 -15.93
N ALA A 196 3.15 13.59 -16.00
CA ALA A 196 2.88 14.97 -16.41
C ALA A 196 2.33 15.04 -17.85
N ASP A 197 2.92 14.27 -18.78
CA ASP A 197 2.45 14.18 -20.17
C ASP A 197 1.02 13.60 -20.25
N GLU A 198 0.67 12.62 -19.43
CA GLU A 198 -0.68 12.03 -19.38
C GLU A 198 -1.72 12.97 -18.74
N ILE A 199 -1.37 13.70 -17.67
CA ILE A 199 -2.29 14.65 -17.01
C ILE A 199 -2.75 15.75 -17.97
N VAL A 200 -1.88 16.17 -18.89
CA VAL A 200 -2.18 17.25 -19.85
C VAL A 200 -3.05 16.73 -21.02
N LYS A 201 -3.10 15.42 -21.27
CA LYS A 201 -4.03 14.83 -22.24
C LYS A 201 -5.44 14.89 -21.66
N LYS A 202 -6.22 15.89 -22.08
CA LYS A 202 -7.67 15.90 -21.86
C LYS A 202 -8.26 14.67 -22.54
N TRP A 203 -8.95 13.83 -21.77
CA TRP A 203 -9.79 12.74 -22.25
C TRP A 203 -11.13 13.27 -22.76
#